data_AF-A0A7Y8JAE2-F1
#
_entry.id   AF-A0A7Y8JAE2-F1
#
_cell.length_a   1.000
_cell.length_b   1.000
_cell.length_c   1.000
_cell.angle_alpha   90.00
_cell.angle_beta   90.00
_cell.angle_gamma   90.00
#
_symmetry.space_group_name_H-M   'P 1'
#
loop_
_entity.id
_entity.type
_entity.pdbx_description
1 polymer ?
#
loop_
_entity_poly.entity_id
_entity_poly.type
_entity_poly.pdbx_seq_one_letter_code
_entity_poly.pdbx_strand_id
1 'polypeptide(L)'
;MSFNFNRLTVKAQEIVQTAIEIAQNYNNQIVEPEHLLASIIQESGNVAESIIKKTDGNFSAVKIKINQLLESLPKVSGTGLGNQQMSQNLGKLFDTAAEEARNLKDEYVSTEHLLLALSNDKSKVGQLLRENGISYNDILSALKTVRGTQRVTSQNPEDTYQSLQKYGRDLNELAKQGKLDPVIGRDEEIRRVLQVLSRRTKN
;
A
#
# COMPACT_ATOMS: atom_id res chain seq x y z
N MET A 1 -7.77 -0.13 24.45
CA MET A 1 -6.34 -0.48 24.53
C MET A 1 -5.59 0.51 23.66
N SER A 2 -4.36 0.90 24.02
CA SER A 2 -3.53 1.74 23.15
C SER A 2 -2.85 0.85 22.12
N PHE A 3 -2.98 1.17 20.83
CA PHE A 3 -2.33 0.42 19.77
C PHE A 3 -0.80 0.54 19.88
N ASN A 4 -0.07 -0.57 19.72
CA ASN A 4 1.39 -0.58 19.82
C ASN A 4 2.05 -0.29 18.47
N PHE A 5 2.44 0.96 18.26
CA PHE A 5 3.09 1.45 17.03
C PHE A 5 4.42 0.76 16.70
N ASN A 6 5.07 0.10 17.67
CA ASN A 6 6.31 -0.66 17.41
C ASN A 6 6.06 -1.93 16.57
N ARG A 7 4.80 -2.34 16.38
CA ARG A 7 4.43 -3.44 15.49
C ARG A 7 4.09 -2.99 14.07
N LEU A 8 4.16 -1.70 13.76
CA LEU A 8 4.05 -1.21 12.40
C LEU A 8 5.35 -1.45 11.63
N THR A 9 5.26 -1.68 10.32
CA THR A 9 6.44 -1.55 9.43
C THR A 9 6.89 -0.09 9.37
N VAL A 10 8.14 0.16 8.97
CA VAL A 10 8.66 1.53 8.84
C VAL A 10 7.80 2.34 7.88
N LYS A 11 7.37 1.77 6.75
CA LYS A 11 6.44 2.43 5.84
C LYS A 11 5.07 2.70 6.45
N ALA A 12 4.52 1.78 7.23
CA ALA A 12 3.27 2.05 7.95
C ALA A 12 3.44 3.16 9.01
N GLN A 13 4.61 3.28 9.66
CA GLN A 13 4.91 4.38 10.58
C GLN A 13 5.00 5.73 9.84
N GLU A 14 5.67 5.77 8.69
CA GLU A 14 5.74 6.96 7.83
C GLU A 14 4.35 7.42 7.40
N ILE A 15 3.48 6.49 6.96
CA ILE A 15 2.08 6.78 6.62
C ILE A 15 1.32 7.40 7.80
N VAL A 16 1.48 6.87 9.01
CA VAL A 16 0.82 7.43 10.20
C VAL A 16 1.34 8.84 10.49
N GLN A 17 2.65 9.07 10.36
CA GLN A 17 3.26 10.37 10.55
C GLN A 17 2.73 11.39 9.53
N THR A 18 2.69 11.02 8.25
CA THR A 18 2.12 11.86 7.19
C THR A 18 0.63 12.12 7.42
N ALA A 19 -0.14 11.16 7.94
CA ALA A 19 -1.55 11.41 8.30
C ALA A 19 -1.69 12.49 9.39
N ILE A 20 -0.79 12.53 10.39
CA ILE A 20 -0.74 13.58 11.41
C ILE A 20 -0.41 14.94 10.78
N GLU A 21 0.56 14.97 9.86
CA GLU A 21 0.92 16.18 9.11
C GLU A 21 -0.22 16.70 8.24
N ILE A 22 -0.96 15.82 7.57
CA ILE A 22 -2.16 16.20 6.81
C ILE A 22 -3.20 16.82 7.75
N ALA A 23 -3.48 16.20 8.91
CA ALA A 23 -4.40 16.78 9.89
C ALA A 23 -3.95 18.17 10.36
N GLN A 24 -2.65 18.36 10.59
CA GLN A 24 -2.07 19.66 10.92
C GLN A 24 -2.27 20.69 9.81
N ASN A 25 -1.99 20.33 8.56
CA ASN A 25 -2.13 21.23 7.41
C ASN A 25 -3.59 21.66 7.16
N TYR A 26 -4.54 20.77 7.45
CA TYR A 26 -5.97 21.07 7.34
C TYR A 26 -6.55 21.76 8.59
N ASN A 27 -5.73 22.03 9.62
CA ASN A 27 -6.13 22.56 10.92
C ASN A 27 -7.16 21.67 11.64
N ASN A 28 -7.08 20.36 11.45
CA ASN A 28 -7.86 19.38 12.19
C ASN A 28 -7.10 19.01 13.48
N GLN A 29 -7.76 19.18 14.63
CA GLN A 29 -7.18 18.81 15.93
C GLN A 29 -7.18 17.29 16.15
N ILE A 30 -8.11 16.58 15.49
CA ILE A 30 -8.28 15.14 15.62
C ILE A 30 -7.87 14.46 14.31
N VAL A 31 -6.97 13.48 14.42
CA VAL A 31 -6.56 12.61 13.30
C VAL A 31 -7.60 11.51 13.14
N GLU A 32 -8.39 11.65 12.08
CA GLU A 32 -9.42 10.69 11.65
C GLU A 32 -8.91 9.74 10.54
N PRO A 33 -9.61 8.60 10.28
CA PRO A 33 -9.30 7.66 9.21
C PRO A 33 -9.15 8.29 7.80
N GLU A 34 -9.81 9.41 7.55
CA GLU A 34 -9.71 10.18 6.30
C GLU A 34 -8.25 10.61 6.04
N HIS A 35 -7.53 11.06 7.08
CA HIS A 35 -6.14 11.47 6.94
C HIS A 35 -5.23 10.28 6.65
N LEU A 36 -5.52 9.13 7.26
CA LEU A 36 -4.78 7.90 7.02
C LEU A 36 -4.94 7.45 5.57
N LEU A 37 -6.18 7.43 5.05
CA LEU A 37 -6.41 7.12 3.65
C LEU A 37 -5.73 8.14 2.73
N ALA A 38 -5.83 9.43 3.04
CA ALA A 38 -5.17 10.47 2.25
C ALA A 38 -3.65 10.29 2.19
N SER A 39 -3.02 9.95 3.31
CA SER A 39 -1.59 9.64 3.36
C SER A 39 -1.22 8.43 2.49
N ILE A 40 -1.97 7.33 2.59
CA ILE A 40 -1.75 6.12 1.76
C ILE A 40 -1.85 6.43 0.27
N ILE A 41 -2.78 7.30 -0.11
CA ILE A 41 -3.04 7.66 -1.50
C ILE A 41 -2.00 8.65 -2.07
N GLN A 42 -1.44 9.51 -1.23
CA GLN A 42 -0.47 10.53 -1.61
C GLN A 42 0.96 9.98 -1.73
N GLU A 43 1.35 9.01 -0.90
CA GLU A 43 2.67 8.41 -0.98
C GLU A 43 2.79 7.54 -2.25
N SER A 44 3.52 8.04 -3.24
CA SER A 44 3.80 7.32 -4.47
C SER A 44 4.76 6.16 -4.25
N GLY A 45 4.45 5.01 -4.84
CA GLY A 45 5.32 3.83 -4.81
C GLY A 45 5.20 2.98 -3.54
N ASN A 46 4.18 3.20 -2.71
CA ASN A 46 3.86 2.27 -1.63
C ASN A 46 3.13 1.02 -2.17
N VAL A 47 3.12 -0.04 -1.37
CA VAL A 47 2.49 -1.32 -1.74
C VAL A 47 0.98 -1.17 -1.92
N ALA A 48 0.35 -0.32 -1.12
CA ALA A 48 -1.08 -0.01 -1.21
C ALA A 48 -1.49 0.58 -2.58
N GLU A 49 -0.69 1.46 -3.17
CA GLU A 49 -0.92 2.02 -4.50
C GLU A 49 -0.88 0.91 -5.58
N SER A 50 0.09 0.00 -5.48
CA SER A 50 0.19 -1.16 -6.38
C SER A 50 -1.02 -2.08 -6.27
N ILE A 51 -1.53 -2.30 -5.04
CA ILE A 51 -2.73 -3.10 -4.79
C ILE A 51 -3.95 -2.42 -5.39
N ILE A 52 -4.15 -1.12 -5.12
CA ILE A 52 -5.30 -0.37 -5.64
C ILE A 52 -5.28 -0.34 -7.17
N LYS A 53 -4.12 -0.14 -7.81
CA LYS A 53 -3.98 -0.18 -9.28
C LYS A 53 -4.28 -1.55 -9.89
N LYS A 54 -4.19 -2.62 -9.10
CA LYS A 54 -4.56 -3.99 -9.52
C LYS A 54 -6.04 -4.29 -9.31
N THR A 55 -6.77 -3.45 -8.58
CA THR A 55 -8.22 -3.49 -8.55
C THR A 55 -8.80 -2.78 -9.78
N ASP A 56 -10.02 -3.11 -10.18
CA ASP A 56 -10.76 -2.39 -11.22
C ASP A 56 -11.35 -1.06 -10.70
N GLY A 57 -10.95 -0.63 -9.50
CA GLY A 57 -11.48 0.53 -8.82
C GLY A 57 -11.00 1.87 -9.40
N ASN A 58 -11.84 2.89 -9.26
CA ASN A 58 -11.54 4.24 -9.75
C ASN A 58 -10.68 5.01 -8.74
N PHE A 59 -9.37 4.75 -8.76
CA PHE A 59 -8.40 5.40 -7.87
C PHE A 59 -8.38 6.93 -8.00
N SER A 60 -8.52 7.45 -9.22
CA SER A 60 -8.56 8.89 -9.49
C SER A 60 -9.77 9.57 -8.82
N ALA A 61 -10.93 8.92 -8.83
CA ALA A 61 -12.11 9.42 -8.13
C ALA A 61 -11.93 9.42 -6.61
N VAL A 62 -11.29 8.39 -6.04
CA VAL A 62 -10.97 8.35 -4.61
C VAL A 62 -10.03 9.49 -4.22
N LYS A 63 -8.99 9.76 -5.02
CA LYS A 63 -8.06 10.91 -4.84
C LYS A 63 -8.79 12.26 -4.76
N ILE A 64 -9.82 12.45 -5.58
CA ILE A 64 -10.58 13.71 -5.59
C ILE A 64 -11.52 13.77 -4.37
N LYS A 65 -12.28 12.69 -4.13
CA LYS A 65 -13.29 12.66 -3.08
C LYS A 65 -12.70 12.66 -1.66
N ILE A 66 -11.50 12.09 -1.45
CA ILE A 66 -10.87 12.11 -0.12
C ILE A 66 -10.53 13.54 0.32
N ASN A 67 -10.10 14.41 -0.60
CA ASN A 67 -9.86 15.82 -0.29
C ASN A 67 -11.14 16.54 0.14
N GLN A 68 -12.28 16.22 -0.49
CA GLN A 68 -13.58 16.76 -0.09
C GLN A 68 -13.99 16.31 1.33
N LEU A 69 -13.70 15.05 1.68
CA LEU A 69 -13.94 14.56 3.04
C LEU A 69 -13.06 15.29 4.06
N LEU A 70 -11.78 15.49 3.78
CA LEU A 70 -10.86 16.25 4.64
C LEU A 70 -11.33 17.69 4.86
N GLU A 71 -11.78 18.36 3.80
CA GLU A 71 -12.29 19.74 3.89
C GLU A 71 -13.55 19.84 4.76
N SER A 72 -14.34 18.77 4.82
CA SER A 72 -15.57 18.70 5.63
C SER A 72 -15.32 18.44 7.12
N LEU A 73 -14.10 18.06 7.50
CA LEU A 73 -13.77 17.78 8.90
C LEU A 73 -13.73 19.07 9.75
N PRO A 74 -14.07 18.99 11.06
CA PRO A 74 -14.01 20.15 11.95
C PRO A 74 -12.61 20.74 12.03
N LYS A 75 -12.52 22.07 11.84
CA LYS A 75 -11.27 22.83 11.90
C LYS A 75 -11.22 23.64 13.19
N VAL A 76 -10.04 23.72 13.80
CA VAL A 76 -9.80 24.46 15.04
C VAL A 76 -8.83 25.61 14.76
N SER A 77 -9.14 26.79 15.28
CA SER A 77 -8.29 27.98 15.22
C SER A 77 -7.79 28.34 16.62
N GLY A 78 -6.53 28.76 16.76
CA GLY A 78 -5.96 29.25 18.03
C GLY A 78 -4.88 28.35 18.66
N THR A 79 -4.72 28.43 19.98
CA THR A 79 -3.62 27.82 20.76
C THR A 79 -3.61 26.28 20.83
N GLY A 80 -4.54 25.60 20.15
CA GLY A 80 -4.61 24.14 20.03
C GLY A 80 -3.90 23.56 18.80
N LEU A 81 -3.29 24.41 17.95
CA LEU A 81 -2.53 23.98 16.77
C LEU A 81 -1.20 23.34 17.19
N GLY A 82 -0.98 22.09 16.75
CA GLY A 82 0.27 21.35 16.95
C GLY A 82 0.20 20.17 17.94
N ASN A 83 -0.94 19.97 18.62
CA ASN A 83 -1.18 18.79 19.46
C ASN A 83 -2.31 17.94 18.87
N GLN A 84 -2.09 17.37 17.69
CA GLN A 84 -3.01 16.46 17.04
C GLN A 84 -3.21 15.20 17.91
N GLN A 85 -4.48 14.85 18.15
CA GLN A 85 -4.84 13.64 18.88
C GLN A 85 -5.48 12.63 17.94
N MET A 86 -5.19 11.34 18.13
CA MET A 86 -5.85 10.30 17.33
C MET A 86 -7.30 10.11 17.77
N SER A 87 -8.19 9.94 16.79
CA SER A 87 -9.59 9.64 17.09
C SER A 87 -9.77 8.21 17.60
N GLN A 88 -10.87 7.98 18.31
CA GLN A 88 -11.25 6.62 18.72
C GLN A 88 -11.54 5.71 17.51
N ASN A 89 -12.01 6.28 16.40
CA ASN A 89 -12.26 5.53 15.17
C ASN A 89 -10.95 5.07 14.54
N LEU A 90 -9.95 5.96 14.50
CA LEU A 90 -8.61 5.62 14.02
C LEU A 90 -7.94 4.55 14.91
N GLY A 91 -8.12 4.64 16.24
CA GLY A 91 -7.66 3.61 17.17
C GLY A 91 -8.26 2.22 16.88
N LYS A 92 -9.58 2.14 16.68
CA LYS A 92 -10.26 0.89 16.29
C LYS A 92 -9.81 0.37 14.94
N LEU A 93 -9.49 1.26 14.00
CA LEU A 93 -8.98 0.90 12.70
C LEU A 93 -7.61 0.22 12.81
N PHE A 94 -6.72 0.73 13.66
CA PHE A 94 -5.44 0.08 13.91
C PHE A 94 -5.59 -1.31 14.57
N ASP A 95 -6.53 -1.45 15.50
CA ASP A 95 -6.86 -2.76 16.08
C ASP A 95 -7.35 -3.74 14.99
N THR A 96 -8.22 -3.29 14.10
CA THR A 96 -8.69 -4.08 12.94
C THR A 96 -7.55 -4.44 12.00
N ALA A 97 -6.65 -3.51 11.69
CA ALA A 97 -5.47 -3.78 10.88
C ALA A 97 -4.52 -4.81 11.54
N ALA A 98 -4.40 -4.80 12.87
CA ALA A 98 -3.66 -5.82 13.60
C ALA A 98 -4.29 -7.21 13.48
N GLU A 99 -5.62 -7.28 13.46
CA GLU A 99 -6.34 -8.53 13.22
C GLU A 99 -6.13 -9.03 11.78
N GLU A 100 -6.17 -8.15 10.78
CA GLU A 100 -5.85 -8.49 9.39
C GLU A 100 -4.44 -9.07 9.25
N ALA A 101 -3.43 -8.45 9.90
CA ALA A 101 -2.07 -8.98 9.91
C ALA A 101 -2.00 -10.39 10.52
N ARG A 102 -2.70 -10.64 11.63
CA ARG A 102 -2.78 -11.99 12.22
C ARG A 102 -3.47 -13.00 11.30
N ASN A 103 -4.56 -12.59 10.63
CA ASN A 103 -5.29 -13.44 9.69
C ASN A 103 -4.41 -13.85 8.51
N LEU A 104 -3.55 -12.93 8.05
CA LEU A 104 -2.57 -13.15 6.99
C LEU A 104 -1.26 -13.80 7.48
N LYS A 105 -1.18 -14.11 8.78
CA LYS A 105 -0.03 -14.72 9.48
C LYS A 105 1.24 -13.89 9.39
N ASP A 106 1.08 -12.58 9.41
CA ASP A 106 2.13 -11.58 9.39
C ASP A 106 2.49 -11.13 10.82
N GLU A 107 3.76 -10.80 11.02
CA GLU A 107 4.31 -10.42 12.34
C GLU A 107 4.23 -8.92 12.60
N TYR A 108 4.25 -8.11 11.53
CA TYR A 108 4.10 -6.66 11.57
C TYR A 108 2.90 -6.19 10.73
N VAL A 109 2.34 -5.05 11.12
CA VAL A 109 1.26 -4.37 10.41
C VAL A 109 1.85 -3.42 9.38
N SER A 110 1.82 -3.84 8.12
CA SER A 110 2.19 -3.03 6.94
C SER A 110 1.01 -2.22 6.36
N THR A 111 1.31 -1.43 5.32
CA THR A 111 0.33 -0.54 4.65
C THR A 111 -0.89 -1.28 4.06
N GLU A 112 -0.73 -2.51 3.58
CA GLU A 112 -1.84 -3.30 3.04
C GLU A 112 -2.87 -3.71 4.11
N HIS A 113 -2.44 -3.92 5.35
CA HIS A 113 -3.34 -4.23 6.46
C HIS A 113 -4.18 -3.02 6.86
N LEU A 114 -3.56 -1.83 6.84
CA LEU A 114 -4.27 -0.55 7.04
C LEU A 114 -5.30 -0.34 5.92
N LEU A 115 -4.93 -0.62 4.67
CA LEU A 115 -5.83 -0.51 3.53
C LEU A 115 -7.03 -1.49 3.62
N LEU A 116 -6.77 -2.75 4.00
CA LEU A 116 -7.82 -3.74 4.24
C LEU A 116 -8.79 -3.25 5.34
N ALA A 117 -8.26 -2.78 6.47
CA ALA A 117 -9.06 -2.23 7.56
C ALA A 117 -9.89 -1.01 7.13
N LEU A 118 -9.31 -0.08 6.38
CA LEU A 118 -10.03 1.08 5.82
C LEU A 118 -11.17 0.67 4.89
N SER A 119 -10.97 -0.34 4.05
CA SER A 119 -11.99 -0.81 3.10
C SER A 119 -13.19 -1.49 3.75
N ASN A 120 -12.98 -2.09 4.93
CA ASN A 120 -14.02 -2.75 5.72
C ASN A 120 -14.68 -1.81 6.74
N ASP A 121 -14.17 -0.59 6.89
CA ASP A 121 -14.69 0.36 7.85
C ASP A 121 -16.10 0.86 7.47
N LYS A 122 -16.90 1.16 8.50
CA LYS A 122 -18.29 1.61 8.33
C LYS A 122 -18.40 3.13 8.18
N SER A 123 -17.30 3.87 8.28
CA SER A 123 -17.27 5.32 8.07
C SER A 123 -17.41 5.70 6.59
N LYS A 124 -17.42 7.01 6.34
CA LYS A 124 -17.41 7.60 4.99
C LYS A 124 -16.21 7.14 4.17
N VAL A 125 -15.09 6.81 4.81
CA VAL A 125 -13.86 6.33 4.16
C VAL A 125 -14.08 4.95 3.55
N GLY A 126 -14.58 4.00 4.32
CA GLY A 126 -14.86 2.66 3.81
C GLY A 126 -16.01 2.64 2.82
N GLN A 127 -17.00 3.53 2.96
CA GLN A 127 -18.02 3.75 1.93
C GLN A 127 -17.40 4.29 0.64
N LEU A 128 -16.54 5.31 0.72
CA LEU A 128 -15.85 5.90 -0.43
C LEU A 128 -15.06 4.84 -1.21
N LEU A 129 -14.30 3.98 -0.53
CA LEU A 129 -13.54 2.92 -1.18
C LEU A 129 -14.47 1.93 -1.92
N ARG A 130 -15.52 1.45 -1.25
CA ARG A 130 -16.48 0.50 -1.83
C ARG A 130 -17.26 1.07 -3.03
N GLU A 131 -17.72 2.31 -2.94
CA GLU A 131 -18.43 2.99 -4.03
C GLU A 131 -17.58 3.20 -5.28
N ASN A 132 -16.25 3.23 -5.12
CA ASN A 132 -15.32 3.36 -6.25
C ASN A 132 -14.67 2.03 -6.63
N GLY A 133 -15.26 0.88 -6.25
CA GLY A 133 -14.79 -0.44 -6.68
C GLY A 133 -13.51 -0.93 -5.98
N ILE A 134 -13.19 -0.37 -4.81
CA ILE A 134 -12.07 -0.80 -3.97
C ILE A 134 -12.67 -1.46 -2.72
N SER A 135 -13.25 -2.64 -2.87
CA SER A 135 -13.79 -3.40 -1.73
C SER A 135 -12.71 -4.24 -1.05
N TYR A 136 -13.01 -4.71 0.16
CA TYR A 136 -12.14 -5.64 0.90
C TYR A 136 -11.75 -6.86 0.07
N ASN A 137 -12.71 -7.46 -0.66
CA ASN A 137 -12.46 -8.66 -1.47
C ASN A 137 -11.57 -8.36 -2.68
N ASP A 138 -11.71 -7.17 -3.27
CA ASP A 138 -10.89 -6.73 -4.41
C ASP A 138 -9.45 -6.50 -3.96
N ILE A 139 -9.28 -5.81 -2.83
CA ILE A 139 -7.96 -5.57 -2.19
C ILE A 139 -7.32 -6.92 -1.83
N LEU A 140 -8.06 -7.84 -1.21
CA LEU A 140 -7.53 -9.15 -0.82
C LEU A 140 -7.08 -9.99 -2.03
N SER A 141 -7.83 -9.91 -3.14
CA SER A 141 -7.50 -10.60 -4.39
C SER A 141 -6.27 -9.99 -5.08
N ALA A 142 -6.21 -8.65 -5.13
CA ALA A 142 -5.06 -7.93 -5.64
C ALA A 142 -3.80 -8.16 -4.78
N LEU A 143 -3.95 -8.19 -3.46
CA LEU A 143 -2.88 -8.45 -2.51
C LEU A 143 -2.21 -9.79 -2.76
N LYS A 144 -2.98 -10.86 -2.99
CA LYS A 144 -2.42 -12.18 -3.34
C LYS A 144 -1.52 -12.13 -4.58
N THR A 145 -1.81 -11.25 -5.53
CA THR A 145 -1.02 -11.09 -6.75
C THR A 145 0.23 -10.25 -6.53
N VAL A 146 0.13 -9.16 -5.76
CA VAL A 146 1.25 -8.24 -5.48
C VAL A 146 2.24 -8.86 -4.49
N ARG A 147 1.73 -9.48 -3.43
CA ARG A 147 2.50 -10.07 -2.33
C ARG A 147 2.92 -11.52 -2.60
N GLY A 148 2.16 -12.23 -3.42
CA GLY A 148 2.34 -13.67 -3.61
C GLY A 148 2.20 -14.42 -2.28
N THR A 149 3.20 -15.26 -1.99
CA THR A 149 3.29 -16.04 -0.73
C THR A 149 4.17 -15.38 0.33
N GLN A 150 4.66 -14.16 0.08
CA GLN A 150 5.53 -13.49 1.05
C GLN A 150 4.71 -13.06 2.27
N ARG A 151 5.39 -13.08 3.42
CA ARG A 151 4.84 -12.66 4.72
C ARG A 151 5.65 -11.50 5.24
N VAL A 152 5.01 -10.61 5.98
CA VAL A 152 5.63 -9.47 6.64
C VAL A 152 6.20 -9.94 7.99
N THR A 153 7.43 -10.47 7.94
CA THR A 153 8.14 -10.98 9.13
C THR A 153 9.27 -10.05 9.59
N SER A 154 9.39 -8.86 9.01
CA SER A 154 10.35 -7.84 9.41
C SER A 154 9.67 -6.48 9.43
N GLN A 155 10.34 -5.49 10.03
CA GLN A 155 9.83 -4.12 10.05
C GLN A 155 10.00 -3.38 8.71
N ASN A 156 10.80 -3.94 7.78
CA ASN A 156 11.07 -3.38 6.45
C ASN A 156 10.76 -4.42 5.35
N PRO A 157 9.53 -4.94 5.23
CA PRO A 157 9.20 -5.90 4.17
C PRO A 157 9.21 -5.24 2.79
N GLU A 158 8.99 -3.93 2.68
CA GLU A 158 8.86 -3.21 1.42
C GLU A 158 10.17 -3.14 0.62
N ASP A 159 11.33 -3.29 1.26
CA ASP A 159 12.61 -3.45 0.56
C ASP A 159 12.70 -4.79 -0.21
N THR A 160 11.94 -5.79 0.24
CA THR A 160 11.87 -7.09 -0.43
C THR A 160 10.76 -7.15 -1.47
N TYR A 161 9.68 -6.39 -1.28
CA TYR A 161 8.59 -6.26 -2.26
C TYR A 161 9.07 -5.54 -3.52
N GLN A 162 8.77 -6.13 -4.68
CA GLN A 162 9.06 -5.54 -5.99
C GLN A 162 10.52 -5.10 -6.19
N SER A 163 11.47 -5.67 -5.46
CA SER A 163 12.92 -5.41 -5.60
C SER A 163 13.41 -5.56 -7.05
N LEU A 164 12.82 -6.48 -7.81
CA LEU A 164 13.05 -6.64 -9.26
C LEU A 164 12.54 -5.47 -10.11
N GLN A 165 11.45 -4.80 -9.74
CA GLN A 165 10.98 -3.59 -10.44
C GLN A 165 11.76 -2.35 -10.01
N LYS A 166 12.16 -2.27 -8.73
CA LYS A 166 12.89 -1.11 -8.18
C LYS A 166 14.36 -1.07 -8.63
N TYR A 167 15.02 -2.22 -8.68
CA TYR A 167 16.46 -2.32 -8.98
C TYR A 167 16.76 -3.12 -10.25
N GLY A 168 15.76 -3.80 -10.83
CA GLY A 168 15.91 -4.56 -12.05
C GLY A 168 15.21 -3.90 -13.24
N ARG A 169 15.38 -4.52 -14.41
CA ARG A 169 14.69 -4.16 -15.65
C ARG A 169 14.12 -5.44 -16.25
N ASP A 170 12.79 -5.50 -16.41
CA ASP A 170 12.14 -6.67 -17.01
C ASP A 170 12.34 -6.68 -18.53
N LEU A 171 13.32 -7.46 -18.99
CA LEU A 171 13.62 -7.63 -20.42
C LEU A 171 12.54 -8.44 -21.15
N ASN A 172 11.80 -9.31 -20.46
CA ASN A 172 10.73 -10.09 -21.09
C ASN A 172 9.55 -9.20 -21.45
N GLU A 173 9.19 -8.27 -20.57
CA GLU A 173 8.12 -7.30 -20.83
C GLU A 173 8.50 -6.36 -21.97
N LEU A 174 9.76 -5.89 -22.01
CA LEU A 174 10.25 -5.06 -23.11
C LEU A 174 10.29 -5.82 -24.45
N ALA A 175 10.64 -7.11 -24.45
CA ALA A 175 10.56 -7.96 -25.64
C ALA A 175 9.12 -8.08 -26.15
N LYS A 176 8.15 -8.33 -25.25
CA LYS A 176 6.72 -8.40 -25.60
C LYS A 176 6.18 -7.10 -26.17
N GLN A 177 6.65 -5.97 -25.66
CA GLN A 177 6.27 -4.64 -26.15
C GLN A 177 7.03 -4.23 -27.44
N GLY A 178 7.91 -5.09 -27.98
CA GLY A 178 8.72 -4.78 -29.17
C GLY A 178 9.74 -3.66 -28.96
N LYS A 179 10.09 -3.36 -27.71
CA LYS A 179 11.05 -2.31 -27.33
C LYS A 179 12.50 -2.80 -27.22
N LEU A 180 12.74 -4.08 -27.53
CA LEU A 180 14.08 -4.65 -27.64
C LEU A 180 14.40 -4.89 -29.10
N ASP A 181 15.54 -4.37 -29.54
CA ASP A 181 16.04 -4.60 -30.89
C ASP A 181 16.42 -6.07 -31.08
N PRO A 182 16.18 -6.63 -32.29
CA PRO A 182 16.56 -8.00 -32.58
C PRO A 182 18.08 -8.14 -32.55
N VAL A 183 18.56 -9.17 -31.85
CA VAL A 183 19.99 -9.49 -31.80
C VAL A 183 20.33 -10.39 -32.98
N ILE A 184 21.19 -9.92 -33.89
CA ILE A 184 21.54 -10.63 -35.13
C ILE A 184 22.86 -11.37 -34.97
N GLY A 185 22.91 -12.62 -35.44
CA GLY A 185 24.15 -13.42 -35.52
C GLY A 185 24.66 -13.97 -34.19
N ARG A 186 23.79 -14.06 -33.17
CA ARG A 186 24.12 -14.59 -31.83
C ARG A 186 23.32 -15.85 -31.46
N ASP A 187 22.82 -16.56 -32.45
CA ASP A 187 21.93 -17.70 -32.25
C ASP A 187 22.60 -18.86 -31.48
N GLU A 188 23.89 -19.11 -31.73
CA GLU A 188 24.64 -20.18 -31.04
C GLU A 188 24.87 -19.86 -29.56
N GLU A 189 25.23 -18.62 -29.22
CA GLU A 189 25.42 -18.20 -27.84
C GLU A 189 24.10 -18.22 -27.07
N ILE A 190 23.01 -17.72 -27.67
CA ILE A 190 21.67 -17.76 -27.07
C ILE A 190 21.24 -19.20 -26.81
N ARG A 191 21.44 -20.11 -27.79
CA ARG A 191 21.10 -21.54 -27.64
C ARG A 191 21.91 -22.19 -26.52
N ARG A 192 23.21 -21.88 -26.43
CA ARG A 192 24.09 -22.40 -25.37
C ARG A 192 23.65 -21.92 -23.98
N VAL A 193 23.30 -20.64 -23.82
CA VAL A 193 22.79 -20.10 -22.55
C VAL A 193 21.48 -20.77 -22.15
N LEU A 194 20.53 -20.93 -23.07
CA LEU A 194 19.28 -21.64 -22.82
C LEU A 194 19.49 -23.08 -22.39
N GLN A 195 20.42 -23.79 -23.06
CA GLN A 195 20.77 -25.16 -22.71
C GLN A 195 21.32 -25.25 -21.27
N VAL A 196 22.19 -24.33 -20.87
CA VAL A 196 22.74 -24.29 -19.51
C VAL A 196 21.65 -24.00 -18.47
N LEU A 197 20.79 -23.00 -18.71
CA LEU A 197 19.70 -22.63 -17.81
C LEU A 197 18.64 -23.74 -17.65
N SER A 198 18.50 -24.62 -18.65
CA SER A 198 17.52 -25.72 -18.64
C SER A 198 18.02 -27.00 -17.96
N ARG A 199 19.27 -27.07 -17.50
CA ARG A 199 19.83 -28.27 -16.86
C ARG A 199 19.43 -28.36 -15.38
N ARG A 200 19.00 -29.55 -14.95
CA ARG A 200 18.67 -29.84 -13.53
C ARG A 200 19.89 -30.03 -12.63
N THR A 201 21.08 -30.29 -13.18
CA THR A 201 22.31 -30.54 -12.42
C THR A 201 23.52 -29.87 -13.05
N LYS A 202 24.43 -29.38 -12.19
CA LYS A 202 25.68 -28.70 -12.55
C LYS A 202 26.70 -29.74 -13.01
N ASN A 203 27.04 -29.75 -14.30
CA ASN A 203 28.23 -30.42 -14.86
C ASN A 203 28.79 -29.53 -15.97
#